data_AF-A0A1J5TI77-F1
#
_entry.id   AF-A0A1J5TI77-F1
#
_cell.length_a   1.000
_cell.length_b   1.000
_cell.length_c   1.000
_cell.angle_alpha   90.00
_cell.angle_beta   90.00
_cell.angle_gamma   90.00
#
_symmetry.space_group_name_H-M   'P 1'
#
loop_
_entity.id
_entity.type
_entity.pdbx_description
1 polymer ?
#
loop_
_entity_poly.entity_id
_entity_poly.type
_entity_poly.pdbx_seq_one_letter_code
_entity_poly.pdbx_strand_id
1 'polypeptide(L)'
;MKRGEKGILAIIGIVLAAGLLKSLLQVQGQHDRDIPFYSTASADVARKATDIYRSNNCKDCHSLWTLKDALQSVPAPMLDGIGSIRTESWIYNYLSSADPQSVLPSRLKKEYRMPSYSKMADEDRRVLSEYLASLKVKDWYLEQTKKSEYEKLTGMEPPK
;
A
#
# COMPACT_ATOMS: atom_id res chain seq x y z
N MET A 1 -56.60 -5.49 16.50
CA MET A 1 -55.65 -4.60 15.79
C MET A 1 -56.41 -3.57 14.97
N LYS A 2 -56.14 -2.30 15.25
CA LYS A 2 -56.70 -1.17 14.51
C LYS A 2 -56.12 -1.16 13.09
N ARG A 3 -56.85 -0.63 12.10
CA ARG A 3 -56.42 -0.63 10.68
C ARG A 3 -55.03 0.00 10.47
N GLY A 4 -54.65 0.98 11.29
CA GLY A 4 -53.32 1.61 11.26
C GLY A 4 -52.17 0.70 11.69
N GLU A 5 -52.39 -0.19 12.66
CA GLU A 5 -51.35 -1.12 13.16
C GLU A 5 -50.99 -2.19 12.11
N LYS A 6 -51.98 -2.61 11.31
CA LYS A 6 -51.75 -3.53 10.17
C LYS A 6 -50.87 -2.89 9.10
N GLY A 7 -51.05 -1.60 8.83
CA GLY A 7 -50.23 -0.85 7.87
C GLY A 7 -48.77 -0.73 8.31
N ILE A 8 -48.54 -0.42 9.59
CA ILE A 8 -47.19 -0.31 10.15
C ILE A 8 -46.45 -1.65 10.10
N LEU A 9 -47.10 -2.75 10.48
CA LEU A 9 -46.48 -4.08 10.44
C LEU A 9 -46.17 -4.54 9.02
N ALA A 10 -47.01 -4.20 8.04
CA ALA A 10 -46.73 -4.49 6.62
C ALA A 10 -45.49 -3.74 6.12
N ILE A 11 -45.34 -2.46 6.48
CA ILE A 11 -44.17 -1.67 6.11
C ILE A 11 -42.91 -2.24 6.76
N ILE A 12 -42.96 -2.59 8.04
CA ILE A 12 -41.82 -3.21 8.75
C ILE A 12 -41.44 -4.53 8.07
N GLY A 13 -42.41 -5.38 7.73
CA GLY A 13 -42.17 -6.63 7.01
C GLY A 13 -41.50 -6.41 5.65
N ILE A 14 -41.93 -5.40 4.89
CA ILE A 14 -41.32 -5.05 3.61
C ILE A 14 -39.89 -4.54 3.78
N VAL A 15 -39.63 -3.66 4.75
CA VAL A 15 -38.27 -3.14 5.00
C VAL A 15 -37.33 -4.25 5.43
N LEU A 16 -37.78 -5.16 6.29
CA LEU A 16 -36.98 -6.31 6.70
C LEU A 16 -36.72 -7.27 5.53
N ALA A 17 -37.75 -7.58 4.73
CA ALA A 17 -37.59 -8.43 3.55
C ALA A 17 -36.66 -7.80 2.49
N ALA A 18 -36.80 -6.49 2.25
CA ALA A 18 -35.93 -5.74 1.35
C ALA A 18 -34.49 -5.66 1.88
N GLY A 19 -34.28 -5.50 3.19
CA GLY A 19 -32.97 -5.54 3.82
C GLY A 19 -32.30 -6.90 3.70
N LEU A 20 -33.04 -7.99 3.93
CA LEU A 20 -32.56 -9.36 3.74
C LEU A 20 -32.24 -9.66 2.27
N LEU A 21 -33.13 -9.27 1.35
CA LEU A 21 -32.90 -9.44 -0.08
C LEU A 21 -31.68 -8.63 -0.54
N LYS A 22 -31.55 -7.39 -0.08
CA LYS A 22 -30.37 -6.57 -0.34
C LYS A 22 -29.11 -7.18 0.26
N SER A 23 -29.16 -7.79 1.45
CA SER A 23 -28.01 -8.48 2.05
C SER A 23 -27.62 -9.76 1.30
N LEU A 24 -28.61 -10.49 0.75
CA LEU A 24 -28.36 -11.67 -0.09
C LEU A 24 -27.81 -11.27 -1.48
N LEU A 25 -28.21 -10.11 -2.00
CA LEU A 25 -27.73 -9.57 -3.28
C LEU A 25 -26.43 -8.76 -3.14
N GLN A 26 -26.21 -8.08 -2.00
CA GLN A 26 -24.92 -7.50 -1.58
C GLN A 26 -24.04 -8.63 -1.04
N VAL A 27 -23.67 -9.57 -1.92
CA VAL A 27 -22.36 -10.23 -1.82
C VAL A 27 -21.32 -9.23 -2.32
N GLN A 28 -21.28 -8.04 -1.71
CA GLN A 28 -20.20 -7.09 -1.92
C GLN A 28 -19.00 -7.62 -1.13
N GLY A 29 -18.08 -8.25 -1.87
CA GLY A 29 -16.68 -8.42 -1.52
C GLY A 29 -16.36 -9.57 -0.57
N GLN A 30 -16.17 -10.78 -1.11
CA GLN A 30 -15.51 -11.88 -0.38
C GLN A 30 -14.08 -11.55 0.09
N HIS A 31 -13.51 -10.41 -0.29
CA HIS A 31 -12.12 -10.03 -0.04
C HIS A 31 -11.88 -9.21 1.23
N ASP A 32 -12.90 -8.86 2.01
CA ASP A 32 -12.73 -8.09 3.26
C ASP A 32 -11.86 -8.82 4.31
N ARG A 33 -11.58 -10.11 4.11
CA ARG A 33 -10.74 -10.95 4.99
C ARG A 33 -9.40 -11.37 4.38
N ASP A 34 -9.13 -11.03 3.12
CA ASP A 34 -7.90 -11.43 2.44
C ASP A 34 -6.81 -10.36 2.58
N ILE A 35 -5.58 -10.78 2.88
CA ILE A 35 -4.42 -9.87 2.85
C ILE A 35 -4.09 -9.55 1.38
N PRO A 36 -4.15 -8.28 0.95
CA PRO A 36 -4.00 -7.94 -0.47
C PRO A 36 -2.53 -7.95 -0.94
N PHE A 37 -1.58 -7.93 -0.01
CA PHE A 37 -0.15 -7.83 -0.31
C PHE A 37 0.54 -9.19 -0.28
N TYR A 38 1.43 -9.42 -1.25
CA TYR A 38 2.23 -10.65 -1.35
C TYR A 38 3.57 -10.36 -2.02
N SER A 39 4.51 -11.31 -1.95
CA SER A 39 5.81 -11.20 -2.62
C SER A 39 6.04 -12.40 -3.53
N THR A 40 6.65 -12.15 -4.69
CA THR A 40 7.09 -13.20 -5.61
C THR A 40 8.59 -13.50 -5.51
N ALA A 41 9.32 -12.88 -4.57
CA ALA A 41 10.75 -13.11 -4.40
C ALA A 41 11.05 -14.53 -3.89
N SER A 42 12.22 -15.05 -4.27
CA SER A 42 12.76 -16.23 -3.62
C SER A 42 13.09 -15.96 -2.14
N ALA A 43 13.16 -17.02 -1.34
CA ALA A 43 13.48 -16.89 0.08
C ALA A 43 14.85 -16.26 0.34
N ASP A 44 15.83 -16.52 -0.53
CA ASP A 44 17.18 -15.96 -0.39
C ASP A 44 17.23 -14.47 -0.75
N VAL A 45 16.54 -14.06 -1.82
CA VAL A 45 16.39 -12.63 -2.19
C VAL A 45 15.68 -11.88 -1.07
N ALA A 46 14.57 -12.41 -0.55
CA ALA A 46 13.82 -11.79 0.54
C ALA A 46 14.67 -11.62 1.81
N ARG A 47 15.47 -12.64 2.16
CA ARG A 47 16.37 -12.58 3.33
C ARG A 47 17.43 -11.51 3.17
N LYS A 48 18.18 -11.55 2.06
CA LYS A 48 19.26 -10.58 1.77
C LYS A 48 18.71 -9.15 1.68
N ALA A 49 17.60 -8.94 0.98
CA ALA A 49 16.98 -7.63 0.87
C ALA A 49 16.46 -7.10 2.22
N THR A 50 15.95 -7.97 3.10
CA THR A 50 15.52 -7.58 4.44
C THR A 50 16.70 -7.10 5.29
N ASP A 51 17.86 -7.75 5.18
CA ASP A 51 19.07 -7.33 5.89
C ASP A 51 19.56 -5.96 5.38
N ILE A 52 19.58 -5.75 4.06
CA ILE A 52 19.90 -4.46 3.43
C ILE A 52 18.90 -3.37 3.88
N TYR A 53 17.60 -3.67 3.86
CA TYR A 53 16.54 -2.76 4.29
C TYR A 53 16.71 -2.31 5.75
N ARG A 54 17.10 -3.23 6.64
CA ARG A 54 17.33 -2.92 8.06
C ARG A 54 18.61 -2.14 8.29
N SER A 55 19.72 -2.54 7.66
CA SER A 55 21.03 -1.90 7.86
C SER A 55 21.10 -0.47 7.31
N ASN A 56 20.23 -0.16 6.33
CA ASN A 56 20.12 1.17 5.73
C ASN A 56 18.99 2.03 6.34
N ASN A 57 18.42 1.64 7.49
CA ASN A 57 17.40 2.41 8.22
C ASN A 57 16.14 2.75 7.38
N CYS A 58 15.81 1.94 6.38
CA CYS A 58 14.65 2.17 5.53
C CYS A 58 13.34 2.17 6.34
N LYS A 59 13.29 1.39 7.43
CA LYS A 59 12.14 1.27 8.35
C LYS A 59 11.83 2.54 9.14
N ASP A 60 12.80 3.45 9.27
CA ASP A 60 12.61 4.69 10.02
C ASP A 60 11.65 5.64 9.29
N CYS A 61 11.52 5.46 7.97
CA CYS A 61 10.59 6.20 7.13
C CYS A 61 9.47 5.33 6.58
N HIS A 62 9.74 4.10 6.14
CA HIS A 62 8.78 3.28 5.42
C HIS A 62 8.25 2.11 6.24
N SER A 63 6.94 1.87 6.19
CA SER A 63 6.36 0.60 6.63
C SER A 63 6.52 -0.48 5.56
N LEU A 64 6.66 -1.73 6.01
CA LEU A 64 6.72 -2.92 5.17
C LEU A 64 6.02 -4.08 5.88
N TRP A 65 5.21 -4.86 5.15
CA TRP A 65 4.32 -5.89 5.68
C TRP A 65 3.34 -5.35 6.72
N THR A 66 2.84 -4.13 6.52
CA THR A 66 2.00 -3.39 7.47
C THR A 66 2.67 -3.11 8.84
N LEU A 67 3.94 -3.48 8.99
CA LEU A 67 4.73 -3.19 10.17
C LEU A 67 5.29 -1.78 10.04
N LYS A 68 4.88 -0.92 10.97
CA LYS A 68 5.44 0.42 11.15
C LYS A 68 6.20 0.46 12.48
N ASP A 69 7.28 1.21 12.54
CA ASP A 69 7.86 1.56 13.83
C ASP A 69 6.87 2.45 14.59
N ALA A 70 6.69 2.21 15.89
CA ALA A 70 5.74 2.95 16.71
C ALA A 70 6.13 4.44 16.82
N LEU A 71 7.42 4.76 16.66
CA LEU A 71 7.96 6.11 16.68
C LEU A 71 8.02 6.75 15.27
N GLN A 72 7.58 6.02 14.24
CA GLN A 72 7.57 6.46 12.85
C GLN A 72 6.52 7.55 12.64
N SER A 73 6.95 8.80 12.48
CA SER A 73 6.07 9.97 12.28
C SER A 73 6.12 10.53 10.85
N VAL A 74 6.92 9.92 9.96
CA VAL A 74 7.14 10.44 8.60
C VAL A 74 6.00 9.97 7.68
N PRO A 75 5.29 10.84 6.95
CA PRO A 75 4.23 10.39 6.06
C PRO A 75 4.79 9.83 4.74
N ALA A 76 5.68 8.84 4.80
CA ALA A 76 6.18 8.14 3.62
C ALA A 76 5.19 7.06 3.15
N PRO A 77 5.18 6.72 1.85
CA PRO A 77 4.41 5.59 1.34
C PRO A 77 4.86 4.26 1.96
N MET A 78 3.92 3.32 2.14
CA MET A 78 4.26 1.93 2.43
C MET A 78 4.95 1.29 1.23
N LEU A 79 5.84 0.34 1.50
CA LEU A 79 6.51 -0.43 0.45
C LEU A 79 5.69 -1.67 0.02
N ASP A 80 4.68 -2.02 0.80
CA ASP A 80 3.71 -3.05 0.44
C ASP A 80 3.07 -2.78 -0.92
N GLY A 81 3.23 -3.72 -1.86
CA GLY A 81 2.68 -3.58 -3.21
C GLY A 81 3.41 -2.59 -4.13
N ILE A 82 4.55 -2.01 -3.71
CA ILE A 82 5.27 -1.01 -4.53
C ILE A 82 5.67 -1.55 -5.91
N GLY A 83 5.97 -2.84 -6.00
CA GLY A 83 6.28 -3.52 -7.25
C GLY A 83 5.11 -3.68 -8.22
N SER A 84 3.87 -3.44 -7.78
CA SER A 84 2.72 -3.29 -8.68
C SER A 84 2.58 -1.88 -9.25
N ILE A 85 3.29 -0.89 -8.69
CA ILE A 85 3.23 0.52 -9.12
C ILE A 85 4.52 0.94 -9.83
N ARG A 86 5.67 0.40 -9.42
CA ARG A 86 6.99 0.71 -9.95
C ARG A 86 7.66 -0.56 -10.48
N THR A 87 8.37 -0.42 -11.59
CA THR A 87 9.20 -1.51 -12.13
C THR A 87 10.50 -1.64 -11.35
N GLU A 88 11.14 -2.80 -11.44
CA GLU A 88 12.48 -3.03 -10.87
C GLU A 88 13.50 -2.01 -11.39
N SER A 89 13.50 -1.76 -12.70
CA SER A 89 14.40 -0.77 -13.32
C SER A 89 14.19 0.64 -12.77
N TRP A 90 12.93 1.02 -12.52
CA TRP A 90 12.62 2.32 -11.92
C TRP A 90 13.14 2.39 -10.48
N ILE A 91 12.91 1.35 -9.67
CA ILE A 91 13.36 1.28 -8.28
C ILE A 91 14.88 1.33 -8.20
N TYR A 92 15.56 0.56 -9.05
CA TYR A 92 17.02 0.55 -9.15
C TYR A 92 17.56 1.93 -9.51
N ASN A 93 16.98 2.59 -10.51
CA ASN A 93 17.38 3.94 -10.90
C ASN A 93 17.17 4.94 -9.76
N TYR A 94 16.07 4.82 -9.02
CA TYR A 94 15.76 5.68 -7.89
C TYR A 94 16.76 5.49 -6.73
N LEU A 95 17.04 4.25 -6.33
CA LEU A 95 18.04 3.93 -5.31
C LEU A 95 19.47 4.34 -5.73
N SER A 96 19.75 4.29 -7.04
CA SER A 96 21.05 4.64 -7.60
C SER A 96 21.25 6.15 -7.80
N SER A 97 20.21 6.96 -7.64
CA SER A 97 20.31 8.41 -7.88
C SER A 97 21.12 9.11 -6.80
N ALA A 98 22.06 9.98 -7.22
CA ALA A 98 22.76 10.90 -6.33
C ALA A 98 21.82 11.95 -5.73
N ASP A 99 20.74 12.29 -6.44
CA ASP A 99 19.63 13.12 -5.96
C ASP A 99 18.30 12.41 -6.22
N PRO A 100 17.80 11.60 -5.28
CA PRO A 100 16.51 10.91 -5.42
C PRO A 100 15.36 11.87 -5.73
N GLN A 101 15.44 13.12 -5.27
CA GLN A 101 14.35 14.09 -5.40
C GLN A 101 14.19 14.60 -6.83
N SER A 102 15.21 14.43 -7.68
CA SER A 102 15.12 14.64 -9.13
C SER A 102 14.31 13.55 -9.85
N VAL A 103 14.24 12.35 -9.27
CA VAL A 103 13.50 11.19 -9.83
C VAL A 103 12.09 11.15 -9.28
N LEU A 104 11.94 11.33 -7.96
CA LEU A 104 10.66 11.39 -7.28
C LEU A 104 10.65 12.60 -6.35
N PRO A 105 10.06 13.74 -6.77
CA PRO A 105 9.99 14.93 -5.95
C PRO A 105 9.22 14.68 -4.64
N SER A 106 9.80 15.08 -3.52
CA SER A 106 9.17 14.99 -2.20
C SER A 106 8.72 16.36 -1.70
N ARG A 107 7.49 16.40 -1.15
CA ARG A 107 6.96 17.55 -0.39
C ARG A 107 7.48 17.63 1.05
N LEU A 108 8.24 16.64 1.51
CA LEU A 108 8.69 16.56 2.90
C LEU A 108 9.81 17.58 3.18
N LYS A 109 9.99 17.91 4.46
CA LYS A 109 11.17 18.66 4.92
C LYS A 109 12.44 17.88 4.61
N LYS A 110 13.56 18.58 4.43
CA LYS A 110 14.82 18.02 3.91
C LYS A 110 15.29 16.80 4.69
N GLU A 111 15.14 16.82 6.02
CA GLU A 111 15.51 15.75 6.95
C GLU A 111 14.65 14.48 6.84
N TYR A 112 13.47 14.56 6.21
CA TYR A 112 12.55 13.43 6.01
C TYR A 112 12.42 13.01 4.55
N ARG A 113 13.19 13.65 3.65
CA ARG A 113 13.27 13.23 2.25
C ARG A 113 14.09 11.97 2.15
N MET A 114 13.73 11.10 1.19
CA MET A 114 14.52 9.89 0.94
C MET A 114 15.97 10.27 0.59
N PRO A 115 16.96 9.75 1.35
CA PRO A 115 18.37 10.04 1.11
C PRO A 115 18.87 9.28 -0.13
N SER A 116 20.02 9.69 -0.66
CA SER A 116 20.68 8.96 -1.73
C SER A 116 21.32 7.68 -1.22
N TYR A 117 21.03 6.57 -1.92
CA TYR A 117 21.72 5.28 -1.73
C TYR A 117 22.68 4.97 -2.87
N SER A 118 23.05 5.97 -3.70
CA SER A 118 23.99 5.79 -4.83
C SER A 118 25.35 5.19 -4.43
N LYS A 119 25.77 5.40 -3.17
CA LYS A 119 27.02 4.87 -2.61
C LYS A 119 26.89 3.45 -2.04
N MET A 120 25.67 2.91 -1.95
CA MET A 120 25.45 1.51 -1.59
C MET A 120 26.02 0.61 -2.70
N ALA A 121 26.51 -0.57 -2.32
CA ALA A 121 27.05 -1.55 -3.26
C ALA A 121 26.03 -1.81 -4.38
N ASP A 122 26.53 -1.94 -5.62
CA ASP A 122 25.67 -2.15 -6.80
C ASP A 122 24.79 -3.39 -6.63
N GLU A 123 25.38 -4.47 -6.14
CA GLU A 123 24.69 -5.72 -5.87
C GLU A 123 23.57 -5.57 -4.85
N ASP A 124 23.81 -4.82 -3.76
CA ASP A 124 22.78 -4.55 -2.75
C ASP A 124 21.63 -3.72 -3.31
N ARG A 125 21.95 -2.73 -4.16
CA ARG A 125 20.92 -1.96 -4.88
C ARG A 125 20.09 -2.85 -5.79
N ARG A 126 20.70 -3.80 -6.51
CA ARG A 126 19.98 -4.75 -7.37
C ARG A 126 19.08 -5.67 -6.56
N VAL A 127 19.61 -6.31 -5.52
CA VAL A 127 18.85 -7.22 -4.67
C VAL A 127 17.68 -6.51 -4.00
N LEU A 128 17.90 -5.29 -3.48
CA LEU A 128 16.82 -4.52 -2.89
C LEU A 128 15.77 -4.11 -3.94
N SER A 129 16.19 -3.75 -5.15
CA SER A 129 15.27 -3.40 -6.24
C SER A 129 14.43 -4.58 -6.70
N GLU A 130 15.06 -5.75 -6.87
CA GLU A 130 14.40 -7.01 -7.21
C GLU A 130 13.33 -7.34 -6.15
N TYR A 131 13.70 -7.28 -4.88
CA TYR A 131 12.77 -7.55 -3.79
C TYR A 131 11.62 -6.54 -3.74
N LEU A 132 11.88 -5.24 -3.84
CA LEU A 132 10.81 -4.24 -3.83
C LEU A 132 9.88 -4.39 -5.05
N ALA A 133 10.43 -4.74 -6.21
CA ALA A 133 9.65 -5.03 -7.41
C ALA A 133 8.82 -6.30 -7.28
N SER A 134 9.23 -7.25 -6.44
CA SER A 134 8.48 -8.47 -6.17
C SER A 134 7.31 -8.26 -5.19
N LEU A 135 7.27 -7.14 -4.46
CA LEU A 135 6.16 -6.79 -3.57
C LEU A 135 4.95 -6.38 -4.41
N LYS A 136 3.98 -7.28 -4.52
CA LYS A 136 2.77 -7.10 -5.32
C LYS A 136 1.55 -6.90 -4.43
N VAL A 137 0.54 -6.31 -5.05
CA VAL A 137 -0.81 -6.20 -4.50
C VAL A 137 -1.80 -6.87 -5.45
N LYS A 138 -2.85 -7.48 -4.90
CA LYS A 138 -3.96 -8.03 -5.68
C LYS A 138 -4.66 -6.91 -6.47
N ASP A 139 -5.12 -7.24 -7.67
CA ASP A 139 -5.72 -6.26 -8.60
C ASP A 139 -6.88 -5.48 -7.99
N TRP A 140 -7.71 -6.13 -7.17
CA TRP A 140 -8.85 -5.50 -6.51
C TRP A 140 -8.48 -4.44 -5.47
N TYR A 141 -7.21 -4.39 -5.04
CA TYR A 141 -6.69 -3.41 -4.07
C TYR A 141 -5.63 -2.46 -4.67
N LEU A 142 -5.33 -2.59 -5.97
CA LEU A 142 -4.28 -1.81 -6.64
C LEU A 142 -4.59 -0.31 -6.64
N GLU A 143 -5.84 0.06 -6.92
CA GLU A 143 -6.25 1.47 -7.00
C GLU A 143 -6.16 2.17 -5.64
N GLN A 144 -6.50 1.46 -4.55
CA GLN A 144 -6.34 1.94 -3.18
C GLN A 144 -4.86 2.14 -2.84
N THR A 145 -3.99 1.24 -3.31
CA THR A 145 -2.54 1.33 -3.11
C THR A 145 -1.96 2.54 -3.85
N LYS A 146 -2.33 2.75 -5.12
CA LYS A 146 -1.94 3.94 -5.90
C LYS A 146 -2.42 5.24 -5.27
N LYS A 147 -3.68 5.28 -4.82
CA LYS A 147 -4.27 6.42 -4.13
C LYS A 147 -3.47 6.77 -2.87
N SER A 148 -3.16 5.77 -2.04
CA SER A 148 -2.35 5.95 -0.83
C SER A 148 -0.95 6.47 -1.15
N GLU A 149 -0.25 5.91 -2.13
CA GLU A 149 1.07 6.41 -2.55
C GLU A 149 0.98 7.88 -3.01
N TYR A 150 0.01 8.20 -3.87
CA TYR A 150 -0.18 9.55 -4.40
C TYR A 150 -0.42 10.57 -3.28
N GLU A 151 -1.33 10.28 -2.34
CA GLU A 151 -1.63 11.14 -1.20
C GLU A 151 -0.41 11.36 -0.31
N LYS A 152 0.40 10.31 -0.07
CA LYS A 152 1.62 10.43 0.74
C LYS A 152 2.63 11.35 0.04
N LEU A 153 2.83 11.18 -1.25
CA LEU A 153 3.79 11.95 -2.04
C LEU A 153 3.38 13.40 -2.24
N THR A 154 2.11 13.66 -2.54
CA THR A 154 1.63 14.98 -2.97
C THR A 154 0.87 15.74 -1.88
N GLY A 155 0.27 15.03 -0.91
CA GLY A 155 -0.63 15.62 0.08
C GLY A 155 -2.01 15.98 -0.48
N MET A 156 -2.33 15.56 -1.71
CA MET A 156 -3.60 15.83 -2.39
C MET A 156 -4.37 14.52 -2.64
N GLU A 157 -5.70 14.61 -2.80
CA GLU A 157 -6.47 13.48 -3.31
C GLU A 157 -6.08 13.19 -4.77
N PRO A 158 -6.00 11.92 -5.19
CA PRO A 158 -5.74 11.58 -6.58
C PRO A 158 -6.87 12.10 -7.49
N PRO A 159 -6.55 12.52 -8.72
CA PRO A 159 -7.55 12.90 -9.71
C PRO A 159 -8.52 11.74 -9.97
N LYS A 160 -9.79 12.07 -10.19
CA LYS A 160 -10.86 11.11 -10.49
C LYS A 160 -10.76 10.56 -11.91
#